data_AF-A0A552FHT5-F1
#
_entry.id   AF-A0A552FHT5-F1
#
_cell.length_a   1.000
_cell.length_b   1.000
_cell.length_c   1.000
_cell.angle_alpha   90.00
_cell.angle_beta   90.00
_cell.angle_gamma   90.00
#
_symmetry.space_group_name_H-M   'P 1'
#
loop_
_entity.id
_entity.type
_entity.pdbx_description
1 polymer ?
#
loop_
_entity_poly.entity_id
_entity_poly.type
_entity_poly.pdbx_seq_one_letter_code
_entity_poly.pdbx_strand_id
1 'polypeptide(L)' 'SISVMVNSLKGVSSRRYGQAGYPKPYGKDALWSPSYFVSSVGGAPLEVLRCYIKDQEKPS' A
#
# COMPACT_ATOMS: atom_id res chain seq x y z
N SER A 1 -13.98 2.39 -10.48
CA SER A 1 -13.91 2.70 -9.04
C SER A 1 -12.46 2.85 -8.61
N ILE A 2 -12.17 3.71 -7.64
CA ILE A 2 -10.83 3.86 -7.04
C ILE A 2 -10.33 2.52 -6.48
N SER A 3 -11.22 1.74 -5.85
CA SER A 3 -10.87 0.44 -5.28
C SER A 3 -10.31 -0.53 -6.32
N VAL A 4 -10.93 -0.58 -7.52
CA VAL A 4 -10.49 -1.44 -8.63
C VAL A 4 -9.08 -1.04 -9.08
N MET A 5 -8.84 0.25 -9.29
CA MET A 5 -7.54 0.76 -9.72
C MET A 5 -6.44 0.47 -8.70
N VAL A 6 -6.70 0.71 -7.42
CA VAL A 6 -5.75 0.42 -6.34
C VAL A 6 -5.44 -1.07 -6.25
N ASN A 7 -6.46 -1.93 -6.36
CA ASN A 7 -6.28 -3.38 -6.35
C ASN A 7 -5.42 -3.85 -7.53
N SER A 8 -5.67 -3.34 -8.73
CA SER A 8 -4.87 -3.66 -9.91
C SER A 8 -3.41 -3.22 -9.73
N LEU A 9 -3.16 -2.00 -9.25
CA LEU A 9 -1.81 -1.49 -9.03
C LEU A 9 -1.05 -2.30 -7.97
N LYS A 10 -1.66 -2.54 -6.81
CA LYS A 10 -1.04 -3.31 -5.72
C LYS A 10 -0.80 -4.77 -6.14
N GLY A 11 -1.74 -5.38 -6.86
CA GLY A 11 -1.61 -6.75 -7.35
C GLY A 11 -0.50 -6.91 -8.39
N VAL A 12 -0.49 -6.07 -9.43
CA VAL A 12 0.51 -6.15 -10.51
C VAL A 12 1.91 -5.83 -9.99
N SER A 13 2.06 -4.81 -9.14
CA SER A 13 3.35 -4.47 -8.54
C SER A 13 3.87 -5.58 -7.63
N SER A 14 3.03 -6.16 -6.76
CA SER A 14 3.41 -7.31 -5.91
C SER A 14 3.88 -8.51 -6.73
N ARG A 15 3.18 -8.82 -7.83
CA ARG A 15 3.56 -9.92 -8.74
C ARG A 15 4.89 -9.64 -9.43
N ARG A 16 5.05 -8.45 -10.03
CA ARG A 16 6.30 -8.08 -10.72
C ARG A 16 7.51 -8.04 -9.78
N TYR A 17 7.30 -7.56 -8.55
CA TYR A 17 8.34 -7.55 -7.52
C TYR A 17 8.82 -8.97 -7.19
N GLY A 18 7.89 -9.92 -7.04
CA GLY A 18 8.24 -11.33 -6.85
C GLY A 18 8.92 -11.96 -8.07
N GLN A 19 8.47 -11.63 -9.30
CA GLN A 19 9.10 -12.10 -10.53
C GLN A 19 10.55 -11.60 -10.70
N ALA A 20 10.86 -10.43 -10.15
CA ALA A 20 12.22 -9.90 -10.12
C ALA A 20 13.11 -10.55 -9.05
N GLY A 21 12.58 -11.51 -8.27
CA GLY A 21 13.34 -12.25 -7.26
C GLY A 21 13.55 -11.49 -5.95
N TYR A 22 12.87 -10.37 -5.74
CA TYR A 22 13.03 -9.60 -4.51
C TYR A 22 12.28 -10.24 -3.33
N PRO A 23 12.91 -10.31 -2.14
CA PRO A 23 12.24 -10.82 -0.95
C PRO A 23 11.17 -9.83 -0.50
N LYS A 24 10.00 -10.37 -0.16
CA LYS A 24 8.90 -9.56 0.37
C LYS A 24 9.17 -9.20 1.84
N PRO A 25 8.70 -8.03 2.30
CA PRO A 25 9.01 -7.54 3.65
C PRO A 25 8.46 -8.47 4.74
N TYR A 26 9.14 -8.49 5.89
CA TYR A 26 8.67 -9.14 7.12
C TYR A 26 8.33 -10.64 6.99
N GLY A 27 8.96 -11.34 6.04
CA GLY A 27 8.68 -12.77 5.79
C GLY A 27 7.27 -13.04 5.27
N LYS A 28 6.58 -12.01 4.75
CA LYS A 28 5.19 -12.13 4.28
C LYS A 28 5.10 -12.51 2.82
N ASP A 29 4.01 -13.19 2.47
CA ASP A 29 3.68 -13.54 1.08
C ASP A 29 3.14 -12.36 0.26
N ALA A 30 2.90 -11.20 0.86
CA ALA A 30 2.36 -10.02 0.18
C ALA A 30 3.29 -8.81 0.34
N LEU A 31 3.45 -8.05 -0.76
CA LEU A 31 4.26 -6.83 -0.77
C LEU A 31 3.57 -5.66 -0.04
N TRP A 32 2.24 -5.55 -0.18
CA TRP A 32 1.45 -4.44 0.36
C TRP A 32 0.51 -4.90 1.46
N SER A 33 0.28 -4.03 2.46
CA SER A 33 -0.87 -4.15 3.36
C SER A 33 -2.17 -4.23 2.55
N PRO A 34 -3.20 -4.99 2.98
CA PRO A 34 -4.50 -4.99 2.29
C PRO A 34 -5.13 -3.60 2.25
N SER A 35 -4.87 -2.77 3.26
CA SER A 35 -5.43 -1.41 3.40
C SER A 35 -4.87 -0.42 2.38
N TYR A 36 -5.67 0.60 2.04
CA TYR A 36 -5.24 1.74 1.24
C TYR A 36 -5.95 3.00 1.71
N PHE A 37 -5.28 4.14 1.54
CA PHE A 37 -5.84 5.46 1.79
C PHE A 37 -5.99 6.21 0.47
N VAL A 38 -7.11 6.89 0.31
CA VAL A 38 -7.32 7.82 -0.80
C VAL A 38 -7.95 9.10 -0.27
N SER A 39 -7.47 10.23 -0.77
CA SER A 39 -8.05 11.54 -0.50
C SER A 39 -7.92 12.39 -1.75
N SER A 40 -8.91 13.24 -2.01
CA SER A 40 -8.84 14.20 -3.11
C SER A 40 -7.80 15.27 -2.79
N VAL A 41 -6.96 15.61 -3.78
CA VAL A 41 -5.92 16.63 -3.62
C VAL A 41 -6.45 17.98 -4.07
N GLY A 42 -6.91 18.76 -3.10
CA GLY A 42 -7.07 20.22 -3.17
C GLY A 42 -6.26 20.90 -2.06
N GLY A 43 -5.05 20.40 -1.81
CA GLY A 43 -4.22 20.79 -0.65
C GLY A 43 -4.28 19.80 0.52
N ALA A 44 -4.36 18.49 0.27
CA ALA A 44 -4.31 17.46 1.32
C ALA A 44 -3.03 17.65 2.18
N PRO A 45 -3.13 18.06 3.46
CA PRO A 45 -1.97 18.40 4.26
C PRO A 45 -1.11 17.17 4.52
N LEU A 46 0.21 17.34 4.54
CA LEU A 46 1.19 16.29 4.84
C LEU A 46 0.90 15.57 6.18
N GLU A 47 0.24 16.28 7.10
CA GLU A 47 -0.20 15.77 8.39
C GLU A 47 -1.18 14.60 8.28
N VAL A 48 -2.12 14.66 7.34
CA VAL A 48 -3.13 13.59 7.14
C VAL A 48 -2.45 12.28 6.71
N LEU A 49 -1.47 12.37 5.82
CA LEU A 49 -0.68 11.20 5.39
C LEU A 49 0.12 10.61 6.55
N ARG A 50 0.70 11.48 7.40
CA ARG A 50 1.47 11.05 8.57
C ARG A 50 0.59 10.34 9.60
N CYS A 51 -0.63 10.83 9.86
CA CYS A 51 -1.58 10.16 10.74
C CYS A 51 -1.96 8.78 10.20
N TYR A 52 -2.32 8.68 8.91
CA TYR A 52 -2.65 7.39 8.29
C TYR A 52 -1.53 6.34 8.47
N ILE A 53 -0.27 6.73 8.25
CA ILE A 53 0.86 5.80 8.39
C ILE A 53 1.07 5.38 9.85
N LYS A 54 0.88 6.29 10.81
CA LYS A 54 1.01 5.98 12.24
C LYS A 54 -0.09 5.05 12.75
N ASP A 55 -1.31 5.25 12.25
CA ASP A 55 -2.50 4.51 12.67
C ASP A 55 -2.61 3.13 11.99
N GLN A 56 -1.75 2.84 10.99
CA GLN A 56 -1.63 1.49 10.45
C GLN A 56 -1.12 0.54 11.54
N GLU A 57 -1.90 -0.50 11.84
CA GLU A 57 -1.45 -1.60 12.68
C GLU A 57 -0.15 -2.18 12.12
N LYS A 58 0.89 -2.19 12.95
CA LYS A 58 2.15 -2.86 12.60
C LYS A 58 1.90 -4.35 12.68
N PRO A 59 2.17 -5.12 11.62
CA PRO A 59 2.13 -6.56 11.75
C PRO A 59 3.22 -7.00 12.73
N SER A 60 2.82 -7.84 13.70
CA SER A 60 3.73 -8.64 14.52
C SER A 60 4.54 -9.61 13.66
#